data_AF-A0A7I8VWX9-F1
#
_entry.id   AF-A0A7I8VWX9-F1
#
_cell.length_a   1.000
_cell.length_b   1.000
_cell.length_c   1.000
_cell.angle_alpha   90.00
_cell.angle_beta   90.00
_cell.angle_gamma   90.00
#
_symmetry.space_group_name_H-M   'P 1'
#
loop_
_entity.id
_entity.type
_entity.pdbx_description
1 polymer ?
#
loop_
_entity_poly.entity_id
_entity_poly.type
_entity_poly.pdbx_seq_one_letter_code
_entity_poly.pdbx_strand_id
1 'polypeptide(L)'
;MSLKELRLDSNFIWWLDSRAFYPTRKLSFLSLSHNDLRDLQPSVFVRLRYLKDLDLSNNRLPALFRKNLVGLRSLEHLDLSKNPLVLIVNGALKSLKSMVELHLAHTNLRTLHPEMFIGAKNVEWLDIRDSKIEELRPSVFKYLNNLKHLQVSGNLITSIDQCIVKNLSKLIDMDLRQNPLHCGCSLSWSTQKNMPHLLGECKTPRRRARSSVDYRGNYLGCRARRNIECDGENNRWMKKIPFNPKSHDDMVEEIVQAPYRHIATVPGKNIRNKLALAFNYWLQISEEKLTIISETAQMLHNASLIIDDIEDNSKLRRGVPVAHSIFGIPPAINSANYMYFASLEKAIELNHPEVPVIFTKQILELHRGQAMDIYWRDSYTCPTEDEYRTMVIVDLETGGLFGLAIGLMQLFSSNKSDLKPLLDNLGLFFQIRDDYANLSLNEYSKNKGFAEDLTEGKFSFPIIHSLNIDKNKSKIMNILRQRTEDIDVKKYCVQLIEDSGSFDYTIKVLKELEKQIIENIEKLGGNPLLLGLVNELSKMLN
;
A
#
# COMPACT_ATOMS: atom_id res chain seq x y z
N MET A 1 13.07 4.29 -53.15
CA MET A 1 13.14 3.02 -52.38
C MET A 1 12.76 3.30 -50.94
N SER A 2 11.98 2.43 -50.30
CA SER A 2 11.70 2.54 -48.86
C SER A 2 12.57 1.54 -48.10
N LEU A 3 13.34 2.04 -47.13
CA LEU A 3 14.20 1.21 -46.29
C LEU A 3 13.35 0.19 -45.51
N LYS A 4 13.70 -1.10 -45.63
CA LYS A 4 13.03 -2.23 -44.96
C LYS A 4 13.87 -2.83 -43.85
N GLU A 5 15.19 -2.81 -43.99
CA GLU A 5 16.11 -3.36 -43.01
C GLU A 5 17.13 -2.28 -42.64
N LEU A 6 17.40 -2.17 -41.34
CA LEU A 6 18.41 -1.25 -40.81
C LEU A 6 19.24 -2.00 -39.77
N ARG A 7 20.53 -2.15 -40.07
CA ARG A 7 21.53 -2.77 -39.20
C ARG A 7 22.47 -1.70 -38.69
N LEU A 8 22.40 -1.45 -37.39
CA LEU A 8 23.24 -0.51 -36.65
C LEU A 8 24.00 -1.24 -35.53
N ASP A 9 24.11 -2.56 -35.65
CA ASP A 9 24.83 -3.41 -34.71
C ASP A 9 26.33 -3.11 -34.65
N SER A 10 26.96 -3.38 -33.50
CA SER A 10 28.41 -3.24 -33.28
C SER A 10 28.94 -1.81 -33.50
N ASN A 11 28.21 -0.82 -33.01
CA ASN A 11 28.61 0.60 -33.03
C ASN A 11 28.75 1.15 -31.60
N PHE A 12 29.03 2.44 -31.47
CA PHE A 12 29.10 3.16 -30.19
C PHE A 12 27.84 3.98 -29.90
N ILE A 13 26.67 3.50 -30.33
CA ILE A 13 25.41 4.23 -30.15
C ILE A 13 25.02 4.11 -28.67
N TRP A 14 25.15 5.22 -27.94
CA TRP A 14 24.74 5.31 -26.54
C TRP A 14 23.42 6.06 -26.34
N TRP A 15 22.93 6.74 -27.40
CA TRP A 15 21.72 7.55 -27.37
C TRP A 15 20.96 7.50 -28.70
N LEU A 16 19.63 7.48 -28.61
CA LEU A 16 18.71 7.61 -29.74
C LEU A 16 17.73 8.73 -29.45
N ASP A 17 17.66 9.73 -30.33
CA ASP A 17 16.60 10.75 -30.28
C ASP A 17 15.22 10.09 -30.46
N SER A 18 14.20 10.58 -29.76
CA SER A 18 12.82 10.08 -29.86
C SER A 18 12.25 10.05 -31.29
N ARG A 19 12.84 10.81 -32.23
CA ARG A 19 12.44 10.88 -33.64
C ARG A 19 13.41 10.18 -34.60
N ALA A 20 14.43 9.49 -34.09
CA ALA A 20 15.47 8.85 -34.90
C ALA A 20 14.92 7.99 -36.06
N PHE A 21 13.76 7.34 -35.85
CA PHE A 21 13.14 6.44 -36.83
C PHE A 21 11.87 7.00 -37.49
N TYR A 22 11.61 8.30 -37.42
CA TYR A 22 10.43 8.92 -38.04
C TYR A 22 10.35 8.76 -39.58
N PRO A 23 11.46 8.86 -40.33
CA PRO A 23 11.45 8.67 -41.78
C PRO A 23 11.27 7.20 -42.22
N THR A 24 11.70 6.24 -41.39
CA THR A 24 11.87 4.84 -41.74
C THR A 24 10.65 3.98 -41.40
N ARG A 25 9.45 4.46 -41.76
CA ARG A 25 8.16 3.86 -41.33
C ARG A 25 7.88 2.45 -41.87
N LYS A 26 8.60 2.02 -42.91
CA LYS A 26 8.42 0.71 -43.56
C LYS A 26 9.48 -0.32 -43.15
N LEU A 27 10.25 -0.05 -42.09
CA LEU A 27 11.18 -1.04 -41.54
C LEU A 27 10.42 -2.27 -41.07
N SER A 28 10.94 -3.43 -41.46
CA SER A 28 10.59 -4.76 -40.96
C SER A 28 11.66 -5.32 -40.03
N PHE A 29 12.93 -4.94 -40.21
CA PHE A 29 14.06 -5.38 -39.38
C PHE A 29 14.87 -4.20 -38.86
N LEU A 30 15.16 -4.19 -37.56
CA LEU A 30 16.05 -3.23 -36.91
C LEU A 30 16.97 -3.94 -35.92
N SER A 31 18.28 -3.87 -36.14
CA SER A 31 19.26 -4.29 -35.14
C SER A 31 20.05 -3.09 -34.62
N LEU A 32 20.10 -2.99 -33.29
CA LEU A 32 20.85 -2.03 -32.49
C LEU A 32 21.73 -2.79 -31.48
N SER A 33 22.04 -4.06 -31.74
CA SER A 33 22.79 -4.87 -30.80
C SER A 33 24.25 -4.48 -30.71
N HIS A 34 24.94 -4.89 -29.64
CA HIS A 34 26.35 -4.59 -29.43
C HIS A 34 26.65 -3.09 -29.50
N ASN A 35 25.88 -2.31 -28.75
CA ASN A 35 26.01 -0.86 -28.62
C ASN A 35 26.06 -0.47 -27.13
N ASP A 36 26.06 0.82 -26.83
CA ASP A 36 26.15 1.37 -25.47
C ASP A 36 24.82 1.99 -25.00
N LEU A 37 23.68 1.53 -25.51
CA LEU A 37 22.37 2.10 -25.15
C LEU A 37 22.09 1.90 -23.66
N ARG A 38 22.00 3.00 -22.91
CA ARG A 38 21.70 3.01 -21.46
C ARG A 38 20.23 3.24 -21.16
N ASP A 39 19.49 3.80 -22.11
CA ASP A 39 18.06 4.05 -22.01
C ASP A 39 17.42 4.02 -23.41
N LEU A 40 16.11 3.79 -23.45
CA LEU A 40 15.28 3.93 -24.64
C LEU A 40 14.34 5.11 -24.42
N GLN A 41 14.47 6.17 -25.21
CA GLN A 41 13.55 7.29 -25.10
C GLN A 41 12.08 6.86 -25.30
N PRO A 42 11.13 7.44 -24.55
CA PRO A 42 9.72 7.15 -24.73
C PRO A 42 9.30 7.32 -26.19
N SER A 43 8.57 6.34 -26.72
CA SER A 43 8.00 6.37 -28.08
C SER A 43 9.05 6.45 -29.21
N VAL A 44 10.32 6.12 -28.97
CA VAL A 44 11.38 6.13 -30.00
C VAL A 44 11.03 5.27 -31.22
N PHE A 45 10.24 4.20 -31.03
CA PHE A 45 9.77 3.30 -32.09
C PHE A 45 8.32 3.55 -32.56
N VAL A 46 7.67 4.66 -32.18
CA VAL A 46 6.22 4.86 -32.35
C VAL A 46 5.72 4.81 -33.79
N ARG A 47 6.59 5.10 -34.76
CA ARG A 47 6.28 5.08 -36.20
C ARG A 47 6.58 3.73 -36.86
N LEU A 48 7.23 2.80 -36.17
CA LEU A 48 7.68 1.50 -36.70
C LEU A 48 6.59 0.44 -36.61
N ARG A 49 5.43 0.71 -37.20
CA ARG A 49 4.24 -0.16 -37.08
C ARG A 49 4.37 -1.50 -37.78
N TYR A 50 5.28 -1.61 -38.76
CA TYR A 50 5.51 -2.81 -39.57
C TYR A 50 6.77 -3.58 -39.15
N LEU A 51 7.46 -3.13 -38.10
CA LEU A 51 8.67 -3.79 -37.62
C LEU A 51 8.29 -5.16 -37.05
N LYS A 52 8.96 -6.20 -37.54
CA LYS A 52 8.80 -7.60 -37.13
C LYS A 52 9.93 -8.03 -36.20
N ASP A 53 11.14 -7.59 -36.49
CA ASP A 53 12.35 -7.99 -35.78
C ASP A 53 13.03 -6.77 -35.15
N LEU A 54 13.21 -6.82 -33.84
CA LEU A 54 13.95 -5.81 -33.08
C LEU A 54 15.00 -6.48 -32.19
N ASP A 55 16.27 -6.27 -32.53
CA ASP A 55 17.41 -6.74 -31.76
C ASP A 55 18.05 -5.57 -30.99
N LEU A 56 17.92 -5.61 -29.67
CA LEU A 56 18.49 -4.67 -28.70
C LEU A 56 19.50 -5.38 -27.78
N SER A 57 19.94 -6.59 -28.14
CA SER A 57 20.83 -7.40 -27.32
C SER A 57 22.20 -6.75 -27.13
N ASN A 58 22.94 -7.14 -26.09
CA ASN A 58 24.30 -6.64 -25.82
C ASN A 58 24.35 -5.10 -25.75
N ASN A 59 23.47 -4.50 -24.95
CA ASN A 59 23.47 -3.08 -24.62
C ASN A 59 23.62 -2.87 -23.09
N ARG A 60 23.37 -1.66 -22.60
CA ARG A 60 23.50 -1.29 -21.19
C ARG A 60 22.14 -0.92 -20.55
N LEU A 61 21.04 -1.48 -21.05
CA LEU A 61 19.69 -1.15 -20.58
C LEU A 61 19.43 -1.77 -19.18
N PRO A 62 19.16 -0.94 -18.14
CA PRO A 62 18.90 -1.43 -16.79
C PRO A 62 17.43 -1.81 -16.56
N ALA A 63 16.51 -1.20 -17.33
CA ALA A 63 15.07 -1.42 -17.19
C ALA A 63 14.33 -1.21 -18.52
N LEU A 64 13.11 -1.76 -18.60
CA LEU A 64 12.18 -1.54 -19.70
C LEU A 64 10.87 -0.92 -19.18
N PHE A 65 10.51 0.26 -19.68
CA PHE A 65 9.37 1.06 -19.26
C PHE A 65 8.21 1.01 -20.26
N ARG A 66 7.00 1.33 -19.78
CA ARG A 66 5.73 1.29 -20.53
C ARG A 66 5.74 1.98 -21.89
N LYS A 67 6.52 3.07 -22.03
CA LYS A 67 6.53 3.89 -23.25
C LYS A 67 7.65 3.52 -24.23
N ASN A 68 8.62 2.67 -23.88
CA ASN A 68 9.79 2.44 -24.73
C ASN A 68 9.43 1.71 -26.03
N LEU A 69 8.56 0.70 -25.95
CA LEU A 69 8.21 -0.18 -27.09
C LEU A 69 6.87 0.16 -27.74
N VAL A 70 6.28 1.32 -27.41
CA VAL A 70 4.99 1.73 -27.96
C VAL A 70 5.08 1.92 -29.47
N GLY A 71 4.12 1.37 -30.20
CA GLY A 71 3.99 1.50 -31.66
C GLY A 71 4.39 0.25 -32.45
N LEU A 72 5.13 -0.66 -31.81
CA LEU A 72 5.61 -1.94 -32.35
C LEU A 72 4.50 -3.02 -32.41
N ARG A 73 3.41 -2.70 -33.12
CA ARG A 73 2.20 -3.55 -33.14
C ARG A 73 2.36 -4.87 -33.89
N SER A 74 3.26 -4.91 -34.87
CA SER A 74 3.55 -6.08 -35.71
C SER A 74 4.84 -6.79 -35.32
N LEU A 75 5.43 -6.45 -34.17
CA LEU A 75 6.68 -7.06 -33.72
C LEU A 75 6.42 -8.53 -33.38
N GLU A 76 7.22 -9.40 -33.98
CA GLU A 76 7.18 -10.86 -33.86
C GLU A 76 8.36 -11.33 -33.00
N HIS A 77 9.55 -10.74 -33.16
CA HIS A 77 10.77 -11.13 -32.45
C HIS A 77 11.39 -9.93 -31.72
N LEU A 78 11.62 -10.10 -30.41
CA LEU A 78 12.29 -9.11 -29.57
C LEU A 78 13.45 -9.75 -28.82
N ASP A 79 14.66 -9.27 -29.08
CA ASP A 79 15.85 -9.67 -28.33
C ASP A 79 16.36 -8.54 -27.42
N LEU A 80 16.35 -8.78 -26.12
CA LEU A 80 16.88 -7.91 -25.06
C LEU A 80 18.03 -8.59 -24.29
N SER A 81 18.52 -9.72 -24.78
CA SER A 81 19.53 -10.55 -24.11
C SER A 81 20.82 -9.77 -23.86
N LYS A 82 21.57 -10.17 -22.83
CA LYS A 82 22.86 -9.55 -22.47
C LYS A 82 22.75 -8.04 -22.21
N ASN A 83 21.62 -7.60 -21.69
CA ASN A 83 21.47 -6.30 -21.04
C ASN A 83 21.47 -6.50 -19.51
N PRO A 84 21.96 -5.53 -18.71
CA PRO A 84 21.89 -5.57 -17.25
C PRO A 84 20.46 -5.32 -16.73
N LEU A 85 19.45 -5.88 -17.40
CA LEU A 85 18.03 -5.63 -17.16
C LEU A 85 17.63 -6.22 -15.80
N VAL A 86 17.28 -5.35 -14.86
CA VAL A 86 16.81 -5.72 -13.52
C VAL A 86 15.28 -5.68 -13.46
N LEU A 87 14.63 -4.87 -14.31
CA LEU A 87 13.19 -4.63 -14.25
C LEU A 87 12.55 -4.53 -15.63
N ILE A 88 11.42 -5.22 -15.82
CA ILE A 88 10.44 -4.93 -16.86
C ILE A 88 9.19 -4.40 -16.17
N VAL A 89 8.90 -3.11 -16.34
CA VAL A 89 7.75 -2.47 -15.69
C VAL A 89 6.45 -3.09 -16.18
N ASN A 90 5.50 -3.26 -15.27
CA ASN A 90 4.17 -3.82 -15.54
C ASN A 90 3.53 -3.18 -16.78
N GLY A 91 3.18 -4.02 -17.77
CA GLY A 91 2.59 -3.57 -19.04
C GLY A 91 3.56 -2.98 -20.06
N ALA A 92 4.88 -3.07 -19.88
CA ALA A 92 5.87 -2.66 -20.89
C ALA A 92 5.71 -3.42 -22.23
N LEU A 93 5.30 -4.69 -22.18
CA LEU A 93 5.05 -5.53 -23.34
C LEU A 93 3.60 -5.45 -23.88
N LYS A 94 2.73 -4.66 -23.23
CA LYS A 94 1.28 -4.61 -23.51
C LYS A 94 0.93 -4.25 -24.96
N SER A 95 1.79 -3.49 -25.62
CA SER A 95 1.58 -3.04 -27.00
C SER A 95 2.02 -4.04 -28.07
N LEU A 96 2.82 -5.06 -27.70
CA LEU A 96 3.43 -6.06 -28.59
C LEU A 96 2.47 -7.22 -28.87
N LYS A 97 1.36 -6.91 -29.55
CA LYS A 97 0.25 -7.86 -29.72
C LYS A 97 0.58 -9.04 -30.64
N SER A 98 1.62 -8.94 -31.46
CA SER A 98 2.03 -9.98 -32.42
C SER A 98 3.28 -10.76 -31.99
N MET A 99 3.79 -10.52 -30.78
CA MET A 99 5.07 -11.09 -30.34
C MET A 99 4.97 -12.62 -30.23
N VAL A 100 5.92 -13.29 -30.87
CA VAL A 100 6.07 -14.75 -30.95
C VAL A 100 7.28 -15.19 -30.14
N GLU A 101 8.39 -14.47 -30.25
CA GLU A 101 9.64 -14.81 -29.56
C GLU A 101 10.13 -13.64 -28.70
N LEU A 102 10.48 -13.96 -27.45
CA LEU A 102 11.03 -13.02 -26.49
C LEU A 102 12.32 -13.59 -25.89
N HIS A 103 13.44 -12.92 -26.16
CA HIS A 103 14.74 -13.26 -25.61
C HIS A 103 15.19 -12.28 -24.54
N LEU A 104 15.45 -12.83 -23.36
CA LEU A 104 15.86 -12.16 -22.12
C LEU A 104 17.05 -12.90 -21.47
N ALA A 105 17.81 -13.65 -22.27
CA ALA A 105 18.94 -14.44 -21.77
C ALA A 105 20.06 -13.53 -21.22
N HIS A 106 20.79 -13.99 -20.21
CA HIS A 106 21.87 -13.23 -19.59
C HIS A 106 21.45 -11.85 -19.07
N THR A 107 20.25 -11.75 -18.49
CA THR A 107 19.77 -10.53 -17.81
C THR A 107 19.95 -10.62 -16.28
N ASN A 108 19.54 -9.61 -15.53
CA ASN A 108 19.64 -9.58 -14.05
C ASN A 108 18.24 -9.54 -13.40
N LEU A 109 17.22 -10.13 -14.03
CA LEU A 109 15.84 -10.01 -13.56
C LEU A 109 15.62 -10.60 -12.16
N ARG A 110 16.32 -11.70 -11.80
CA ARG A 110 16.21 -12.46 -10.53
C ARG A 110 14.83 -13.01 -10.17
N THR A 111 13.79 -12.19 -10.29
CA THR A 111 12.39 -12.49 -10.01
C THR A 111 11.51 -12.08 -11.18
N LEU A 112 10.52 -12.90 -11.51
CA LEU A 112 9.54 -12.62 -12.55
C LEU A 112 8.19 -12.31 -11.93
N HIS A 113 7.49 -11.30 -12.46
CA HIS A 113 6.14 -10.91 -12.03
C HIS A 113 5.14 -11.16 -13.18
N PRO A 114 3.92 -11.67 -12.91
CA PRO A 114 2.92 -11.93 -13.95
C PRO A 114 2.70 -10.72 -14.87
N GLU A 115 2.62 -9.53 -14.27
CA GLU A 115 2.24 -8.29 -14.92
C GLU A 115 3.27 -7.81 -15.96
N MET A 116 4.50 -8.33 -15.92
CA MET A 116 5.53 -8.04 -16.93
C MET A 116 5.16 -8.64 -18.29
N PHE A 117 4.42 -9.75 -18.31
CA PHE A 117 3.98 -10.47 -19.53
C PHE A 117 2.59 -10.07 -20.00
N ILE A 118 1.97 -9.01 -19.44
CA ILE A 118 0.69 -8.51 -19.94
C ILE A 118 0.84 -8.13 -21.42
N GLY A 119 0.01 -8.76 -22.26
CA GLY A 119 0.02 -8.57 -23.72
C GLY A 119 0.80 -9.63 -24.49
N ALA A 120 1.62 -10.45 -23.82
CA ALA A 120 2.46 -11.49 -24.42
C ALA A 120 1.70 -12.81 -24.71
N LYS A 121 0.39 -12.75 -24.95
CA LYS A 121 -0.48 -13.93 -25.11
C LYS A 121 -0.11 -14.84 -26.27
N ASN A 122 0.59 -14.31 -27.27
CA ASN A 122 0.95 -15.00 -28.51
C ASN A 122 2.39 -15.53 -28.49
N VAL A 123 3.13 -15.30 -27.40
CA VAL A 123 4.51 -15.77 -27.29
C VAL A 123 4.52 -17.30 -27.28
N GLU A 124 5.29 -17.86 -28.20
CA GLU A 124 5.52 -19.30 -28.34
C GLU A 124 6.91 -19.69 -27.81
N TRP A 125 7.89 -18.78 -27.88
CA TRP A 125 9.26 -18.99 -27.40
C TRP A 125 9.64 -17.94 -26.36
N LEU A 126 10.01 -18.39 -25.17
CA LEU A 126 10.55 -17.54 -24.10
C LEU A 126 11.92 -18.03 -23.67
N ASP A 127 12.91 -17.15 -23.79
CA ASP A 127 14.28 -17.42 -23.37
C ASP A 127 14.67 -16.51 -22.20
N ILE A 128 14.85 -17.12 -21.03
CA ILE A 128 15.25 -16.47 -19.77
C ILE A 128 16.45 -17.19 -19.15
N ARG A 129 17.34 -17.73 -20.01
CA ARG A 129 18.57 -18.42 -19.58
C ARG A 129 19.52 -17.48 -18.85
N ASP A 130 20.33 -18.05 -17.95
CA ASP A 130 21.45 -17.35 -17.29
C ASP A 130 21.06 -16.00 -16.64
N SER A 131 19.86 -15.93 -16.07
CA SER A 131 19.26 -14.68 -15.58
C SER A 131 19.15 -14.60 -14.04
N LYS A 132 19.86 -15.52 -13.35
CA LYS A 132 19.92 -15.66 -11.89
C LYS A 132 18.54 -15.85 -11.23
N ILE A 133 17.63 -16.52 -11.93
CA ILE A 133 16.28 -16.77 -11.43
C ILE A 133 16.33 -17.88 -10.38
N GLU A 134 15.80 -17.61 -9.19
CA GLU A 134 15.81 -18.56 -8.07
C GLU A 134 14.54 -19.44 -8.03
N GLU A 135 13.40 -18.89 -8.43
CA GLU A 135 12.12 -19.61 -8.43
C GLU A 135 11.23 -19.20 -9.61
N LEU A 136 10.51 -20.19 -10.16
CA LEU A 136 9.44 -19.98 -11.12
C LEU A 136 8.09 -20.25 -10.44
N ARG A 137 7.25 -19.22 -10.34
CA ARG A 137 5.88 -19.35 -9.82
C ARG A 137 4.91 -19.67 -10.96
N PRO A 138 3.89 -20.53 -10.76
CA PRO A 138 2.84 -20.76 -11.77
C PRO A 138 2.16 -19.48 -12.27
N SER A 139 2.00 -18.47 -11.39
CA SER A 139 1.32 -17.21 -11.72
C SER A 139 2.08 -16.36 -12.75
N VAL A 140 3.41 -16.47 -12.83
CA VAL A 140 4.23 -15.71 -13.78
C VAL A 140 3.80 -15.98 -15.23
N PHE A 141 3.37 -17.21 -15.50
CA PHE A 141 3.00 -17.66 -16.84
C PHE A 141 1.52 -17.44 -17.17
N LYS A 142 0.73 -16.78 -16.30
CA LYS A 142 -0.71 -16.55 -16.46
C LYS A 142 -1.11 -15.92 -17.80
N TYR A 143 -0.22 -15.11 -18.39
CA TYR A 143 -0.47 -14.41 -19.65
C TYR A 143 0.17 -15.10 -20.87
N LEU A 144 0.90 -16.20 -20.70
CA LEU A 144 1.70 -16.88 -21.74
C LEU A 144 0.99 -18.13 -22.28
N ASN A 145 -0.28 -17.99 -22.66
CA ASN A 145 -1.16 -19.12 -22.98
C ASN A 145 -0.78 -19.92 -24.24
N ASN A 146 0.11 -19.39 -25.08
CA ASN A 146 0.59 -20.03 -26.31
C ASN A 146 2.03 -20.54 -26.23
N LEU A 147 2.65 -20.51 -25.05
CA LEU A 147 4.05 -20.87 -24.89
C LEU A 147 4.27 -22.36 -25.22
N LYS A 148 5.20 -22.62 -26.14
CA LYS A 148 5.62 -23.95 -26.60
C LYS A 148 7.01 -24.31 -26.11
N HIS A 149 7.92 -23.33 -26.09
CA HIS A 149 9.33 -23.52 -25.77
C HIS A 149 9.74 -22.58 -24.65
N LEU A 150 10.21 -23.14 -23.53
CA LEU A 150 10.67 -22.38 -22.37
C LEU A 150 12.12 -22.70 -22.04
N GLN A 151 13.02 -21.76 -22.33
CA GLN A 151 14.45 -21.89 -22.04
C GLN A 151 14.76 -21.21 -20.70
N VAL A 152 15.05 -22.01 -19.67
CA VAL A 152 15.35 -21.55 -18.29
C VAL A 152 16.67 -22.12 -17.76
N SER A 153 17.53 -22.61 -18.65
CA SER A 153 18.83 -23.17 -18.29
C SER A 153 19.79 -22.11 -17.71
N GLY A 154 20.74 -22.55 -16.88
CA GLY A 154 21.73 -21.66 -16.26
C GLY A 154 21.19 -20.75 -15.14
N ASN A 155 20.08 -21.13 -14.51
CA ASN A 155 19.48 -20.38 -13.40
C ASN A 155 19.73 -21.08 -12.03
N LEU A 156 19.12 -20.56 -10.97
CA LEU A 156 19.26 -21.05 -9.59
C LEU A 156 18.05 -21.87 -9.12
N ILE A 157 17.27 -22.42 -10.06
CA ILE A 157 16.00 -23.09 -9.76
C ILE A 157 16.27 -24.44 -9.08
N THR A 158 15.65 -24.66 -7.93
CA THR A 158 15.79 -25.90 -7.15
C THR A 158 14.62 -26.86 -7.30
N SER A 159 13.43 -26.40 -7.70
CA SER A 159 12.27 -27.26 -7.90
C SER A 159 11.28 -26.64 -8.87
N ILE A 160 10.44 -27.46 -9.50
CA ILE A 160 9.40 -27.00 -10.43
C ILE A 160 8.04 -27.45 -9.90
N ASP A 161 7.12 -26.49 -9.80
CA ASP A 161 5.73 -26.73 -9.44
C ASP A 161 4.96 -27.35 -10.61
N GLN A 162 4.21 -28.42 -10.35
CA GLN A 162 3.38 -29.08 -11.36
C GLN A 162 2.38 -28.11 -12.01
N CYS A 163 1.91 -27.09 -11.28
CA CYS A 163 0.95 -26.13 -11.81
C CYS A 163 1.53 -25.25 -12.91
N ILE A 164 2.85 -25.06 -13.01
CA ILE A 164 3.46 -24.36 -14.16
C ILE A 164 3.09 -25.10 -15.45
N VAL A 165 3.31 -26.41 -15.45
CA VAL A 165 3.14 -27.24 -16.63
C VAL A 165 1.67 -27.50 -16.94
N LYS A 166 0.81 -27.60 -15.92
CA LYS A 166 -0.64 -27.68 -16.12
C LYS A 166 -1.23 -26.39 -16.71
N ASN A 167 -0.76 -25.23 -16.25
CA ASN A 167 -1.22 -23.94 -16.75
C ASN A 167 -0.74 -23.68 -18.18
N LEU A 168 0.44 -24.19 -18.55
CA LEU A 168 1.01 -24.11 -19.88
C LEU A 168 0.64 -25.33 -20.74
N SER A 169 -0.65 -25.44 -21.08
CA SER A 169 -1.19 -26.62 -21.80
C SER A 169 -0.62 -26.86 -23.20
N LYS A 170 0.05 -25.87 -23.80
CA LYS A 170 0.70 -25.96 -25.12
C LYS A 170 2.22 -26.16 -25.05
N LEU A 171 2.78 -26.29 -23.84
CA LEU A 171 4.23 -26.45 -23.65
C LEU A 171 4.69 -27.78 -24.28
N ILE A 172 5.70 -27.70 -25.14
CA ILE A 172 6.32 -28.84 -25.81
C ILE A 172 7.58 -29.23 -25.06
N ASP A 173 8.45 -28.27 -24.76
CA ASP A 173 9.69 -28.49 -24.02
C ASP A 173 10.03 -27.35 -23.06
N MET A 174 10.76 -27.73 -22.02
CA MET A 174 11.31 -26.84 -21.01
C MET A 174 12.75 -27.23 -20.71
N ASP A 175 13.68 -26.34 -21.04
CA ASP A 175 15.10 -26.56 -20.77
C ASP A 175 15.50 -26.03 -19.40
N LEU A 176 15.73 -26.96 -18.48
CA LEU A 176 16.13 -26.78 -17.09
C LEU A 176 17.60 -27.15 -16.83
N ARG A 177 18.39 -27.43 -17.88
CA ARG A 177 19.81 -27.78 -17.71
C ARG A 177 20.55 -26.70 -16.92
N GLN A 178 21.63 -27.08 -16.24
CA GLN A 178 22.44 -26.16 -15.44
C GLN A 178 21.66 -25.40 -14.34
N ASN A 179 20.61 -26.03 -13.77
CA ASN A 179 19.95 -25.56 -12.55
C ASN A 179 20.23 -26.53 -11.37
N PRO A 180 20.28 -26.05 -10.11
CA PRO A 180 20.50 -26.86 -8.92
C PRO A 180 19.26 -27.68 -8.50
N LEU A 181 18.66 -28.45 -9.41
CA LEU A 181 17.39 -29.14 -9.19
C LEU A 181 17.50 -30.20 -8.07
N HIS A 182 16.60 -30.09 -7.09
CA HIS A 182 16.33 -31.08 -6.07
C HIS A 182 15.18 -32.00 -6.50
N CYS A 183 15.54 -33.16 -7.02
CA CYS A 183 14.62 -34.19 -7.50
C CYS A 183 14.13 -35.09 -6.36
N GLY A 184 13.15 -34.59 -5.60
CA GLY A 184 12.41 -35.35 -4.59
C GLY A 184 10.96 -35.63 -5.02
N CYS A 185 10.09 -36.01 -4.08
CA CYS A 185 8.68 -36.29 -4.38
C CYS A 185 7.93 -35.09 -5.01
N SER A 186 8.41 -33.86 -4.84
CA SER A 186 7.86 -32.66 -5.49
C SER A 186 7.93 -32.68 -7.01
N LEU A 187 8.82 -33.48 -7.60
CA LEU A 187 8.99 -33.64 -9.04
C LEU A 187 8.44 -34.96 -9.58
N SER A 188 7.74 -35.77 -8.75
CA SER A 188 7.21 -37.08 -9.19
C SER A 188 6.16 -36.98 -10.30
N TRP A 189 5.59 -35.79 -10.52
CA TRP A 189 4.66 -35.53 -11.62
C TRP A 189 5.34 -35.52 -12.99
N SER A 190 6.66 -35.27 -13.06
CA SER A 190 7.41 -35.19 -14.32
C SER A 190 7.40 -36.50 -15.12
N THR A 191 7.09 -37.63 -14.48
CA THR A 191 7.04 -38.96 -15.10
C THR A 191 5.63 -39.45 -15.41
N GLN A 192 4.64 -38.58 -15.29
CA GLN A 192 3.28 -38.87 -15.76
C GLN A 192 3.25 -38.90 -17.30
N LYS A 193 2.27 -39.63 -17.86
CA LYS A 193 2.03 -39.59 -19.32
C LYS A 193 1.55 -38.20 -19.73
N ASN A 194 1.92 -37.76 -20.94
CA ASN A 194 1.53 -36.47 -21.53
C ASN A 194 2.12 -35.21 -20.85
N MET A 195 3.31 -35.32 -20.26
CA MET A 195 4.09 -34.18 -19.79
C MET A 195 5.00 -33.64 -20.91
N PRO A 196 5.33 -32.33 -20.94
CA PRO A 196 6.28 -31.76 -21.87
C PRO A 196 7.68 -32.36 -21.68
N HIS A 197 8.52 -32.24 -22.70
CA HIS A 197 9.91 -32.65 -22.66
C HIS A 197 10.70 -31.76 -21.70
N LEU A 198 10.99 -32.27 -20.49
CA LEU A 198 11.85 -31.60 -19.51
C LEU A 198 13.30 -32.02 -19.72
N LEU A 199 14.15 -31.08 -20.14
CA LEU A 199 15.59 -31.30 -20.27
C LEU A 199 16.27 -30.79 -19.00
N GLY A 200 16.80 -31.68 -18.15
CA GLY A 200 17.43 -31.25 -16.91
C GLY A 200 18.13 -32.37 -16.18
N GLU A 201 19.01 -32.00 -15.25
CA GLU A 201 19.78 -32.93 -14.42
C GLU A 201 19.56 -32.64 -12.94
N CYS A 202 19.46 -33.69 -12.14
CA CYS A 202 19.27 -33.57 -10.69
C CYS A 202 20.60 -33.28 -10.00
N LYS A 203 20.68 -32.16 -9.28
CA LYS A 203 21.80 -31.88 -8.37
C LYS A 203 21.72 -32.77 -7.13
N THR A 204 20.51 -33.00 -6.61
CA THR A 204 20.26 -33.85 -5.43
C THR A 204 18.96 -34.64 -5.59
N PRO A 205 18.95 -35.97 -5.35
CA PRO A 205 20.13 -36.83 -5.17
C PRO A 205 20.91 -36.95 -6.48
N ARG A 206 22.26 -36.97 -6.41
CA ARG A 206 23.11 -37.20 -7.58
C ARG A 206 22.81 -38.57 -8.17
N ARG A 207 22.14 -38.63 -9.33
CA ARG A 207 21.96 -39.86 -10.11
C ARG A 207 22.62 -39.69 -11.48
N ARG A 208 23.16 -40.78 -12.05
CA ARG A 208 23.57 -40.82 -13.46
C ARG A 208 22.30 -40.86 -14.32
N ALA A 209 21.83 -39.71 -14.81
CA ALA A 209 20.72 -39.67 -15.77
C ALA A 209 21.26 -39.36 -17.17
N ARG A 210 20.98 -40.25 -18.13
CA ARG A 210 21.12 -39.98 -19.56
C ARG A 210 19.90 -39.12 -19.97
N SER A 211 20.13 -37.83 -20.19
CA SER A 211 19.37 -36.92 -21.08
C SER A 211 17.83 -36.78 -20.94
N SER A 212 17.20 -37.25 -19.88
CA SER A 212 15.84 -36.84 -19.50
C SER A 212 15.71 -36.96 -17.97
N VAL A 213 14.80 -36.21 -17.37
CA VAL A 213 14.47 -36.35 -15.94
C VAL A 213 13.74 -37.70 -15.74
N ASP A 214 14.44 -38.83 -15.87
CA ASP A 214 13.88 -40.19 -15.74
C ASP A 214 13.69 -40.53 -14.25
N TYR A 215 12.54 -40.16 -13.71
CA TYR A 215 12.15 -40.42 -12.32
C TYR A 215 11.34 -41.73 -12.22
N ARG A 216 11.99 -42.90 -12.19
CA ARG A 216 11.26 -44.14 -11.86
C ARG A 216 10.79 -44.08 -10.40
N GLY A 217 9.51 -43.71 -10.20
CA GLY A 217 8.85 -43.44 -8.92
C GLY A 217 8.78 -44.59 -7.92
N ASN A 218 9.31 -45.77 -8.24
CA ASN A 218 9.24 -46.95 -7.36
C ASN A 218 10.28 -46.97 -6.23
N TYR A 219 11.28 -46.07 -6.22
CA TYR A 219 12.38 -46.13 -5.24
C TYR A 219 12.23 -45.23 -3.99
N LEU A 220 11.30 -44.28 -3.97
CA LEU A 220 11.14 -43.32 -2.86
C LEU A 220 9.80 -43.40 -2.13
N GLY A 221 8.94 -44.37 -2.48
CA GLY A 221 7.61 -44.51 -1.85
C GLY A 221 6.68 -43.29 -2.06
N CYS A 222 7.01 -42.37 -2.98
CA CYS A 222 6.22 -41.16 -3.22
C CYS A 222 4.85 -41.54 -3.78
N ARG A 223 3.77 -41.36 -3.02
CA ARG A 223 2.40 -41.48 -3.54
C ARG A 223 2.13 -40.30 -4.48
N ALA A 224 1.97 -40.58 -5.78
CA ALA A 224 1.56 -39.57 -6.75
C ALA A 224 0.18 -39.00 -6.34
N ARG A 225 0.11 -37.71 -5.97
CA ARG A 225 -1.16 -37.02 -5.79
C ARG A 225 -1.78 -36.83 -7.17
N ARG A 226 -2.85 -37.56 -7.48
CA ARG A 226 -3.48 -37.55 -8.82
C ARG A 226 -4.32 -36.30 -9.09
N ASN A 227 -4.77 -35.58 -8.05
CA ASN A 227 -5.60 -34.38 -8.19
C ASN A 227 -5.01 -33.22 -7.37
N ILE A 228 -4.19 -32.38 -8.01
CA ILE A 228 -3.82 -31.06 -7.50
C ILE A 228 -4.66 -30.06 -8.31
N GLU A 229 -5.57 -29.36 -7.65
CA GLU A 229 -6.25 -28.18 -8.17
C GLU A 229 -5.23 -27.05 -8.33
N CYS A 230 -5.08 -26.57 -9.56
CA CYS A 230 -4.21 -25.46 -9.91
C CYS A 230 -5.04 -24.19 -10.09
N ASP A 231 -5.94 -23.92 -9.14
CA ASP A 231 -6.72 -22.69 -9.18
C ASP A 231 -5.84 -21.51 -8.80
N GLY A 232 -5.76 -20.58 -9.76
CA GLY A 232 -4.90 -19.42 -9.74
C GLY A 232 -5.43 -18.35 -8.80
N GLU A 233 -5.31 -18.56 -7.49
CA GLU A 233 -5.30 -17.51 -6.47
C GLU A 233 -4.75 -17.95 -5.11
N ASN A 234 -4.08 -19.10 -5.02
CA ASN A 234 -3.37 -19.46 -3.81
C ASN A 234 -1.94 -18.94 -3.84
N ASN A 235 -1.75 -17.74 -3.27
CA ASN A 235 -0.47 -17.14 -2.90
C ASN A 235 0.36 -18.10 -2.02
N ARG A 236 1.06 -19.05 -2.66
CA ARG A 236 1.86 -20.08 -1.97
C ARG A 236 3.07 -19.51 -1.22
N TRP A 237 3.41 -18.24 -1.45
CA TRP A 237 4.52 -17.53 -0.80
C TRP A 237 4.20 -17.06 0.61
N MET A 238 2.93 -16.93 0.98
CA MET A 238 2.55 -16.74 2.39
C MET A 238 2.67 -18.04 3.21
N LYS A 239 2.76 -19.22 2.57
CA LYS A 239 2.84 -20.53 3.25
C LYS A 239 4.25 -21.12 3.37
N LYS A 240 5.30 -20.37 2.99
CA LYS A 240 6.70 -20.84 3.01
C LYS A 240 7.66 -19.92 3.76
N ILE A 241 7.17 -19.08 4.66
CA ILE A 241 7.95 -18.77 5.85
C ILE A 241 7.86 -20.05 6.70
N PRO A 242 8.95 -20.65 7.19
CA PRO A 242 8.84 -21.78 8.10
C PRO A 242 8.22 -21.26 9.40
N PHE A 243 6.89 -21.28 9.47
CA PHE A 243 6.14 -21.01 10.68
C PHE A 243 5.46 -22.30 11.12
N ASN A 244 5.75 -22.70 12.35
CA ASN A 244 5.29 -23.95 12.93
C ASN A 244 3.83 -23.77 13.43
N PRO A 245 2.82 -24.51 12.92
CA PRO A 245 1.54 -23.87 12.62
C PRO A 245 0.47 -23.84 13.72
N LYS A 246 0.71 -24.18 14.99
CA LYS A 246 -0.39 -24.22 16.00
C LYS A 246 -0.01 -23.86 17.46
N SER A 247 1.14 -23.24 17.69
CA SER A 247 1.52 -22.80 19.04
C SER A 247 2.42 -21.57 19.06
N HIS A 248 3.22 -21.37 18.01
CA HIS A 248 4.08 -20.18 17.88
C HIS A 248 3.34 -18.98 17.26
N ASP A 249 2.36 -19.24 16.38
CA ASP A 249 1.60 -18.20 15.64
C ASP A 249 0.66 -17.45 16.58
N ASP A 250 -0.09 -18.19 17.41
CA ASP A 250 -0.93 -17.58 18.44
C ASP A 250 -0.10 -16.74 19.42
N MET A 251 1.08 -17.24 19.83
CA MET A 251 1.97 -16.51 20.73
C MET A 251 2.53 -15.23 20.10
N VAL A 252 2.93 -15.27 18.83
CA VAL A 252 3.48 -14.10 18.13
C VAL A 252 2.38 -13.07 17.84
N GLU A 253 1.20 -13.51 17.44
CA GLU A 253 0.01 -12.66 17.32
C GLU A 253 -0.41 -12.05 18.67
N GLU A 254 -0.32 -12.83 19.75
CA GLU A 254 -0.55 -12.31 21.10
C GLU A 254 0.47 -11.23 21.49
N ILE A 255 1.76 -11.47 21.22
CA ILE A 255 2.84 -10.52 21.55
C ILE A 255 2.69 -9.24 20.75
N VAL A 256 2.49 -9.32 19.43
CA VAL A 256 2.43 -8.14 18.57
C VAL A 256 1.17 -7.32 18.83
N GLN A 257 0.05 -7.96 19.20
CA GLN A 257 -1.21 -7.26 19.49
C GLN A 257 -1.37 -6.85 20.95
N ALA A 258 -0.49 -7.25 21.88
CA ALA A 258 -0.65 -6.96 23.30
C ALA A 258 -0.77 -5.46 23.63
N PRO A 259 0.09 -4.55 23.09
CA PRO A 259 -0.07 -3.11 23.30
C PRO A 259 -1.40 -2.57 22.73
N TYR A 260 -1.82 -3.07 21.56
CA TYR A 260 -3.10 -2.71 20.96
C TYR A 260 -4.30 -3.15 21.80
N ARG A 261 -4.31 -4.40 22.29
CA ARG A 261 -5.40 -4.96 23.12
C ARG A 261 -5.54 -4.21 24.44
N HIS A 262 -4.44 -3.77 25.03
CA HIS A 262 -4.47 -2.91 26.23
C HIS A 262 -5.32 -1.66 26.00
N ILE A 263 -5.14 -0.95 24.88
CA ILE A 263 -5.95 0.23 24.55
C ILE A 263 -7.37 -0.13 24.07
N ALA A 264 -7.51 -1.23 23.34
CA ALA A 264 -8.79 -1.65 22.77
C ALA A 264 -9.80 -2.13 23.82
N THR A 265 -9.34 -2.72 24.92
CA THR A 265 -10.19 -3.22 26.02
C THR A 265 -10.74 -2.11 26.91
N VAL A 266 -10.13 -0.93 26.90
CA VAL A 266 -10.60 0.20 27.70
C VAL A 266 -11.78 0.88 27.00
N PRO A 267 -12.99 0.89 27.60
CA PRO A 267 -14.18 1.42 26.93
C PRO A 267 -14.00 2.89 26.56
N GLY A 268 -14.11 3.19 25.27
CA GLY A 268 -14.19 4.56 24.75
C GLY A 268 -15.64 5.03 24.58
N LYS A 269 -15.83 6.32 24.23
CA LYS A 269 -17.17 6.91 23.98
C LYS A 269 -17.91 6.35 22.74
N ASN A 270 -17.27 5.43 22.00
CA ASN A 270 -17.78 4.75 20.80
C ASN A 270 -18.44 5.68 19.75
N ILE A 271 -17.96 6.93 19.67
CA ILE A 271 -18.52 7.99 18.82
C ILE A 271 -18.44 7.59 17.34
N ARG A 272 -17.37 6.88 16.94
CA ARG A 272 -17.16 6.40 15.57
C ARG A 272 -18.24 5.43 15.10
N ASN A 273 -18.63 4.45 15.91
CA ASN A 273 -19.71 3.54 15.53
C ASN A 273 -21.06 4.24 15.48
N LYS A 274 -21.33 5.17 16.43
CA LYS A 274 -22.53 6.02 16.38
C LYS A 274 -22.58 6.84 15.09
N LEU A 275 -21.45 7.42 14.67
CA LEU A 275 -21.33 8.17 13.41
C LEU A 275 -21.51 7.28 12.19
N ALA A 276 -20.86 6.12 12.14
CA ALA A 276 -21.02 5.17 11.03
C ALA A 276 -22.49 4.77 10.84
N LEU A 277 -23.20 4.48 11.94
CA LEU A 277 -24.64 4.20 11.93
C LEU A 277 -25.46 5.42 11.48
N ALA A 278 -25.11 6.62 11.97
CA ALA A 278 -25.79 7.85 11.59
C ALA A 278 -25.63 8.13 10.08
N PHE A 279 -24.43 8.00 9.51
CA PHE A 279 -24.22 8.16 8.08
C PHE A 279 -24.85 7.03 7.26
N ASN A 280 -24.96 5.82 7.82
CA ASN A 280 -25.65 4.71 7.15
C ASN A 280 -27.15 4.98 6.96
N TYR A 281 -27.75 5.88 7.74
CA TYR A 281 -29.12 6.37 7.50
C TYR A 281 -29.29 6.92 6.07
N TRP A 282 -28.29 7.65 5.57
CA TRP A 282 -28.28 8.20 4.21
C TRP A 282 -27.68 7.25 3.18
N LEU A 283 -26.64 6.49 3.57
CA LEU A 283 -25.86 5.68 2.63
C LEU A 283 -26.43 4.27 2.40
N GLN A 284 -27.24 3.74 3.33
CA GLN A 284 -27.99 2.50 3.17
C GLN A 284 -27.16 1.31 2.64
N ILE A 285 -25.95 1.13 3.18
CA ILE A 285 -25.10 -0.02 2.85
C ILE A 285 -25.49 -1.26 3.67
N SER A 286 -25.07 -2.45 3.20
CA SER A 286 -25.35 -3.70 3.92
C SER A 286 -24.63 -3.75 5.27
N GLU A 287 -25.26 -4.40 6.25
CA GLU A 287 -24.74 -4.55 7.62
C GLU A 287 -23.37 -5.24 7.65
N GLU A 288 -23.17 -6.25 6.80
CA GLU A 288 -21.88 -6.93 6.61
C GLU A 288 -20.76 -5.95 6.25
N LYS A 289 -20.99 -5.08 5.26
CA LYS A 289 -19.99 -4.09 4.82
C LYS A 289 -19.79 -3.00 5.86
N LEU A 290 -20.87 -2.55 6.50
CA LEU A 290 -20.79 -1.57 7.58
C LEU A 290 -19.94 -2.08 8.74
N THR A 291 -20.06 -3.37 9.06
CA THR A 291 -19.28 -4.01 10.13
C THR A 291 -17.81 -4.01 9.79
N ILE A 292 -17.43 -4.47 8.59
CA ILE A 292 -16.03 -4.48 8.13
C ILE A 292 -15.43 -3.06 8.14
N ILE A 293 -16.18 -2.06 7.65
CA ILE A 293 -15.74 -0.66 7.63
C ILE A 293 -15.57 -0.11 9.05
N SER A 294 -16.52 -0.39 9.95
CA SER A 294 -16.48 0.09 11.33
C SER A 294 -15.32 -0.54 12.10
N GLU A 295 -15.09 -1.84 11.93
CA GLU A 295 -13.95 -2.55 12.51
C GLU A 295 -12.61 -1.99 11.99
N THR A 296 -12.51 -1.80 10.68
CA THR A 296 -11.33 -1.19 10.03
C THR A 296 -11.01 0.19 10.62
N ALA A 297 -12.02 1.07 10.71
CA ALA A 297 -11.86 2.40 11.28
C ALA A 297 -11.52 2.34 12.78
N GLN A 298 -12.06 1.39 13.52
CA GLN A 298 -11.77 1.23 14.95
C GLN A 298 -10.33 0.70 15.19
N MET A 299 -9.85 -0.20 14.32
CA MET A 299 -8.46 -0.69 14.34
C MET A 299 -7.48 0.44 14.11
N LEU A 300 -7.67 1.19 13.02
CA LEU A 300 -6.83 2.34 12.70
C LEU A 300 -6.83 3.39 13.82
N HIS A 301 -7.99 3.66 14.42
CA HIS A 301 -8.09 4.63 15.49
C HIS A 301 -7.26 4.24 16.72
N ASN A 302 -7.40 3.00 17.18
CA ASN A 302 -6.68 2.56 18.35
C ASN A 302 -5.17 2.47 18.06
N ALA A 303 -4.78 2.12 16.83
CA ALA A 303 -3.39 2.14 16.39
C ALA A 303 -2.84 3.57 16.39
N SER A 304 -3.58 4.55 15.83
CA SER A 304 -3.14 5.94 15.79
C SER A 304 -3.01 6.54 17.19
N LEU A 305 -3.91 6.20 18.13
CA LEU A 305 -3.79 6.62 19.53
C LEU A 305 -2.48 6.16 20.20
N ILE A 306 -1.97 4.98 19.86
CA ILE A 306 -0.73 4.47 20.45
C ILE A 306 0.46 5.28 19.94
N ILE A 307 0.46 5.63 18.65
CA ILE A 307 1.49 6.48 18.05
C ILE A 307 1.40 7.90 18.60
N ASP A 308 0.20 8.48 18.62
CA ASP A 308 -0.13 9.80 19.19
C ASP A 308 0.34 9.92 20.65
N ASP A 309 -0.02 8.97 21.51
CA ASP A 309 0.40 8.98 22.92
C ASP A 309 1.95 8.97 23.06
N ILE A 310 2.69 8.35 22.12
CA ILE A 310 4.16 8.35 22.09
C ILE A 310 4.70 9.68 21.57
N GLU A 311 4.15 10.19 20.46
CA GLU A 311 4.55 11.45 19.83
C GLU A 311 4.32 12.65 20.75
N ASP A 312 3.33 12.55 21.62
CA ASP A 312 2.92 13.59 22.56
C ASP A 312 3.52 13.39 23.97
N ASN A 313 4.21 12.27 24.18
CA ASN A 313 4.73 11.87 25.50
C ASN A 313 3.62 11.87 26.58
N SER A 314 2.43 11.40 26.20
CA SER A 314 1.25 11.30 27.07
C SER A 314 1.47 10.30 28.20
N LYS A 315 0.84 10.51 29.37
CA LYS A 315 0.96 9.58 30.52
C LYS A 315 -0.23 8.66 30.67
N LEU A 316 -1.44 9.16 30.42
CA LEU A 316 -2.67 8.42 30.60
C LEU A 316 -3.53 8.46 29.33
N ARG A 317 -4.20 7.35 29.06
CA ARG A 317 -5.26 7.24 28.06
C ARG A 317 -6.50 6.64 28.73
N ARG A 318 -7.62 7.37 28.70
CA ARG A 318 -8.90 6.91 29.28
C ARG A 318 -8.77 6.47 30.76
N GLY A 319 -7.93 7.16 31.53
CA GLY A 319 -7.69 6.90 32.94
C GLY A 319 -6.75 5.73 33.26
N VAL A 320 -6.17 5.07 32.25
CA VAL A 320 -5.16 4.02 32.43
C VAL A 320 -3.81 4.45 31.86
N PRO A 321 -2.68 3.86 32.30
CA PRO A 321 -1.38 4.14 31.70
C PRO A 321 -1.37 3.82 30.20
N VAL A 322 -0.75 4.70 29.42
CA VAL A 322 -0.52 4.55 27.98
C VAL A 322 0.27 3.27 27.66
N ALA A 323 0.05 2.72 26.46
CA ALA A 323 0.64 1.45 26.06
C ALA A 323 2.18 1.46 26.13
N HIS A 324 2.83 2.54 25.71
CA HIS A 324 4.28 2.64 25.71
C HIS A 324 4.90 2.71 27.12
N SER A 325 4.12 3.12 28.13
CA SER A 325 4.57 3.12 29.54
C SER A 325 4.53 1.71 30.16
N ILE A 326 3.72 0.80 29.61
CA ILE A 326 3.62 -0.59 30.09
C ILE A 326 4.56 -1.52 29.31
N PHE A 327 4.51 -1.44 27.97
CA PHE A 327 5.22 -2.37 27.08
C PHE A 327 6.54 -1.81 26.55
N GLY A 328 6.82 -0.52 26.77
CA GLY A 328 7.93 0.20 26.16
C GLY A 328 7.59 0.80 24.80
N ILE A 329 8.34 1.82 24.42
CA ILE A 329 8.17 2.53 23.13
C ILE A 329 8.35 1.59 21.92
N PRO A 330 9.41 0.74 21.83
CA PRO A 330 9.61 -0.07 20.63
C PRO A 330 8.48 -1.09 20.36
N PRO A 331 7.99 -1.85 21.37
CA PRO A 331 6.85 -2.74 21.15
C PRO A 331 5.55 -2.01 20.84
N ALA A 332 5.30 -0.84 21.44
CA ALA A 332 4.11 -0.05 21.17
C ALA A 332 4.09 0.48 19.73
N ILE A 333 5.20 1.04 19.22
CA ILE A 333 5.33 1.45 17.82
C ILE A 333 5.14 0.27 16.87
N ASN A 334 5.81 -0.87 17.15
CA ASN A 334 5.70 -2.05 16.32
C ASN A 334 4.26 -2.59 16.26
N SER A 335 3.58 -2.63 17.41
CA SER A 335 2.17 -3.04 17.51
C SER A 335 1.25 -2.11 16.72
N ALA A 336 1.40 -0.80 16.88
CA ALA A 336 0.57 0.16 16.15
C ALA A 336 0.78 0.09 14.63
N ASN A 337 2.05 0.02 14.18
CA ASN A 337 2.38 -0.12 12.76
C ASN A 337 1.85 -1.44 12.18
N TYR A 338 1.94 -2.54 12.93
CA TYR A 338 1.34 -3.82 12.54
C TYR A 338 -0.17 -3.66 12.35
N MET A 339 -0.85 -3.00 13.29
CA MET A 339 -2.30 -2.79 13.24
C MET A 339 -2.74 -1.86 12.10
N TYR A 340 -1.90 -0.92 11.64
CA TYR A 340 -2.17 -0.18 10.40
C TYR A 340 -2.30 -1.12 9.20
N PHE A 341 -1.39 -2.09 9.04
CA PHE A 341 -1.46 -3.05 7.93
C PHE A 341 -2.54 -4.12 8.13
N ALA A 342 -2.77 -4.58 9.36
CA ALA A 342 -3.86 -5.50 9.67
C ALA A 342 -5.22 -4.87 9.34
N SER A 343 -5.38 -3.56 9.57
CA SER A 343 -6.61 -2.85 9.18
C SER A 343 -6.76 -2.70 7.66
N LEU A 344 -5.66 -2.58 6.91
CA LEU A 344 -5.69 -2.62 5.44
C LEU A 344 -6.12 -4.00 4.93
N GLU A 345 -5.56 -5.07 5.50
CA GLU A 345 -5.97 -6.44 5.19
C GLU A 345 -7.47 -6.62 5.43
N LYS A 346 -7.98 -6.13 6.57
CA LYS A 346 -9.41 -6.11 6.89
C LYS A 346 -10.23 -5.32 5.88
N ALA A 347 -9.77 -4.13 5.50
CA ALA A 347 -10.45 -3.30 4.50
C ALA A 347 -10.57 -4.00 3.15
N ILE A 348 -9.52 -4.74 2.73
CA ILE A 348 -9.48 -5.45 1.46
C ILE A 348 -10.57 -6.54 1.37
N GLU A 349 -11.08 -7.08 2.50
CA GLU A 349 -12.22 -8.00 2.54
C GLU A 349 -13.49 -7.43 1.87
N LEU A 350 -13.60 -6.09 1.76
CA LEU A 350 -14.70 -5.43 1.05
C LEU A 350 -14.71 -5.71 -0.47
N ASN A 351 -13.66 -6.34 -1.02
CA ASN A 351 -13.58 -6.83 -2.40
C ASN A 351 -13.88 -5.75 -3.47
N HIS A 352 -13.40 -4.53 -3.26
CA HIS A 352 -13.58 -3.43 -4.20
C HIS A 352 -12.23 -2.78 -4.57
N PRO A 353 -11.95 -2.56 -5.88
CA PRO A 353 -10.62 -2.16 -6.37
C PRO A 353 -10.16 -0.77 -5.87
N GLU A 354 -11.10 0.12 -5.56
CA GLU A 354 -10.79 1.45 -5.02
C GLU A 354 -10.48 1.46 -3.51
N VAL A 355 -10.71 0.36 -2.79
CA VAL A 355 -10.51 0.32 -1.33
C VAL A 355 -9.06 0.61 -0.95
N PRO A 356 -8.03 -0.06 -1.53
CA PRO A 356 -6.64 0.26 -1.22
C PRO A 356 -6.26 1.70 -1.60
N VAL A 357 -6.89 2.26 -2.64
CA VAL A 357 -6.63 3.64 -3.11
C VAL A 357 -7.15 4.65 -2.10
N ILE A 358 -8.41 4.52 -1.69
CA ILE A 358 -9.02 5.38 -0.67
C ILE A 358 -8.26 5.23 0.65
N PHE A 359 -8.02 3.99 1.09
CA PHE A 359 -7.30 3.72 2.33
C PHE A 359 -5.92 4.39 2.33
N THR A 360 -5.12 4.17 1.28
CA THR A 360 -3.76 4.74 1.21
C THR A 360 -3.81 6.26 1.19
N LYS A 361 -4.72 6.86 0.42
CA LYS A 361 -4.87 8.31 0.37
C LYS A 361 -5.19 8.88 1.75
N GLN A 362 -6.15 8.28 2.46
CA GLN A 362 -6.58 8.73 3.78
C GLN A 362 -5.44 8.61 4.80
N ILE A 363 -4.76 7.47 4.88
CA ILE A 363 -3.62 7.32 5.80
C ILE A 363 -2.50 8.34 5.52
N LEU A 364 -2.21 8.66 4.24
CA LEU A 364 -1.20 9.66 3.90
C LEU A 364 -1.57 11.07 4.38
N GLU A 365 -2.84 11.44 4.29
CA GLU A 365 -3.31 12.77 4.70
C GLU A 365 -3.33 12.89 6.23
N LEU A 366 -3.64 11.81 6.97
CA LEU A 366 -3.53 11.76 8.43
C LEU A 366 -2.09 12.06 8.86
N HIS A 367 -1.13 11.42 8.22
CA HIS A 367 0.29 11.66 8.53
C HIS A 367 0.75 13.07 8.15
N ARG A 368 0.13 13.72 7.15
CA ARG A 368 0.43 15.12 6.81
C ARG A 368 -0.13 16.08 7.85
N GLY A 369 -1.35 15.82 8.34
CA GLY A 369 -1.96 16.56 9.45
C GLY A 369 -1.10 16.49 10.70
N GLN A 370 -0.83 15.27 11.16
CA GLN A 370 0.03 15.00 12.32
C GLN A 370 1.44 15.61 12.19
N ALA A 371 2.04 15.54 11.00
CA ALA A 371 3.36 16.14 10.77
C ALA A 371 3.36 17.67 10.98
N MET A 372 2.29 18.37 10.61
CA MET A 372 2.18 19.82 10.83
C MET A 372 1.97 20.15 12.31
N ASP A 373 1.16 19.37 13.03
CA ASP A 373 0.95 19.56 14.47
C ASP A 373 2.25 19.42 15.25
N ILE A 374 3.00 18.32 14.99
CA ILE A 374 4.33 18.08 15.56
C ILE A 374 5.31 19.19 15.17
N TYR A 375 5.32 19.61 13.90
CA TYR A 375 6.23 20.65 13.42
C TYR A 375 6.00 21.98 14.14
N TRP A 376 4.75 22.43 14.27
CA TRP A 376 4.45 23.68 14.96
C TRP A 376 4.86 23.62 16.42
N ARG A 377 4.48 22.54 17.11
CA ARG A 377 4.84 22.27 18.51
C ARG A 377 6.35 22.30 18.74
N ASP A 378 7.11 21.56 17.94
CA ASP A 378 8.55 21.36 18.17
C ASP A 378 9.40 22.53 17.64
N SER A 379 8.92 23.26 16.63
CA SER A 379 9.55 24.51 16.16
C SER A 379 9.15 25.73 16.98
N TYR A 380 8.17 25.60 17.89
CA TYR A 380 7.55 26.68 18.65
C TYR A 380 7.01 27.81 17.76
N THR A 381 6.50 27.43 16.59
CA THR A 381 5.88 28.34 15.63
C THR A 381 4.37 28.23 15.77
N CYS A 382 3.74 29.23 16.37
CA CYS A 382 2.28 29.26 16.50
C CYS A 382 1.65 29.40 15.10
N PRO A 383 0.74 28.49 14.69
CA PRO A 383 0.00 28.63 13.45
C PRO A 383 -1.03 29.75 13.54
N THR A 384 -1.49 30.20 12.37
CA THR A 384 -2.73 30.98 12.25
C THR A 384 -3.96 30.08 12.47
N GLU A 385 -5.10 30.70 12.77
CA GLU A 385 -6.35 29.96 12.91
C GLU A 385 -6.73 29.20 11.63
N ASP A 386 -6.52 29.82 10.46
CA ASP A 386 -6.81 29.20 9.16
C ASP A 386 -5.89 28.00 8.86
N GLU A 387 -4.61 28.11 9.22
CA GLU A 387 -3.66 26.99 9.12
C GLU A 387 -4.05 25.84 10.04
N TYR A 388 -4.44 26.14 11.29
CA TYR A 388 -4.95 25.13 12.22
C TYR A 388 -6.21 24.46 11.66
N ARG A 389 -7.19 25.24 11.18
CA ARG A 389 -8.42 24.69 10.57
C ARG A 389 -8.09 23.80 9.38
N THR A 390 -7.17 24.24 8.52
CA THR A 390 -6.72 23.46 7.35
C THR A 390 -6.05 22.16 7.79
N MET A 391 -5.16 22.21 8.80
CA MET A 391 -4.51 21.02 9.35
C MET A 391 -5.55 20.05 9.91
N VAL A 392 -6.52 20.52 10.69
CA VAL A 392 -7.60 19.67 11.24
C VAL A 392 -8.46 19.05 10.14
N ILE A 393 -8.78 19.80 9.09
CA ILE A 393 -9.53 19.29 7.94
C ILE A 393 -8.70 18.21 7.20
N VAL A 394 -7.42 18.46 6.97
CA VAL A 394 -6.52 17.48 6.35
C VAL A 394 -6.38 16.23 7.22
N ASP A 395 -6.23 16.42 8.54
CA ASP A 395 -6.03 15.34 9.51
C ASP A 395 -7.28 14.50 9.78
N LEU A 396 -8.49 15.12 9.77
CA LEU A 396 -9.75 14.45 10.14
C LEU A 396 -10.63 14.06 8.95
N GLU A 397 -10.57 14.81 7.85
CA GLU A 397 -11.53 14.71 6.75
C GLU A 397 -10.89 14.25 5.43
N THR A 398 -9.69 14.73 5.12
CA THR A 398 -8.91 14.19 3.98
C THR A 398 -8.05 12.99 4.38
N GLY A 399 -7.73 12.89 5.68
CA GLY A 399 -6.91 11.83 6.24
C GLY A 399 -7.49 11.06 7.41
N GLY A 400 -8.49 11.61 8.08
CA GLY A 400 -8.97 11.02 9.33
C GLY A 400 -9.84 9.80 9.13
N LEU A 401 -10.06 9.13 10.26
CA LEU A 401 -10.82 7.89 10.35
C LEU A 401 -12.28 8.05 9.89
N PHE A 402 -12.84 9.26 9.97
CA PHE A 402 -14.19 9.57 9.50
C PHE A 402 -14.25 9.66 7.97
N GLY A 403 -13.30 10.37 7.35
CA GLY A 403 -13.16 10.45 5.89
C GLY A 403 -12.96 9.07 5.27
N LEU A 404 -12.14 8.22 5.90
CA LEU A 404 -11.97 6.84 5.50
C LEU A 404 -13.27 6.02 5.59
N ALA A 405 -13.91 5.99 6.76
CA ALA A 405 -15.12 5.18 6.95
C ALA A 405 -16.22 5.56 5.94
N ILE A 406 -16.48 6.85 5.78
CA ILE A 406 -17.56 7.34 4.92
C ILE A 406 -17.18 7.24 3.44
N GLY A 407 -15.92 7.49 3.08
CA GLY A 407 -15.41 7.25 1.74
C GLY A 407 -15.55 5.78 1.32
N LEU A 408 -15.26 4.84 2.22
CA LEU A 408 -15.50 3.41 1.99
C LEU A 408 -17.00 3.09 1.90
N MET A 409 -17.85 3.67 2.75
CA MET A 409 -19.30 3.47 2.67
C MET A 409 -19.88 3.99 1.35
N GLN A 410 -19.41 5.14 0.86
CA GLN A 410 -19.85 5.71 -0.41
C GLN A 410 -19.50 4.84 -1.62
N LEU A 411 -18.50 3.96 -1.56
CA LEU A 411 -18.25 2.99 -2.63
C LEU A 411 -19.43 2.02 -2.83
N PHE A 412 -20.13 1.68 -1.75
CA PHE A 412 -21.20 0.69 -1.74
C PHE A 412 -22.60 1.29 -1.66
N SER A 413 -22.71 2.61 -1.58
CA SER A 413 -23.98 3.33 -1.56
C SER A 413 -24.41 3.78 -2.95
N SER A 414 -25.73 3.83 -3.18
CA SER A 414 -26.34 4.53 -4.33
C SER A 414 -26.32 6.06 -4.15
N ASN A 415 -26.23 6.54 -2.91
CA ASN A 415 -26.17 7.95 -2.58
C ASN A 415 -24.76 8.50 -2.81
N LYS A 416 -24.63 9.41 -3.77
CA LYS A 416 -23.38 10.08 -4.16
C LYS A 416 -23.38 11.58 -3.82
N SER A 417 -24.25 12.00 -2.89
CA SER A 417 -24.27 13.38 -2.41
C SER A 417 -22.91 13.78 -1.85
N ASP A 418 -22.58 15.05 -2.00
CA ASP A 418 -21.37 15.61 -1.43
C ASP A 418 -21.52 15.77 0.08
N LEU A 419 -20.94 14.84 0.83
CA LEU A 419 -20.92 14.86 2.29
C LEU A 419 -19.73 15.66 2.84
N LYS A 420 -18.83 16.13 1.97
CA LYS A 420 -17.59 16.79 2.35
C LYS A 420 -17.81 17.95 3.31
N PRO A 421 -18.67 18.95 3.01
CA PRO A 421 -18.82 20.13 3.88
C PRO A 421 -19.35 19.79 5.29
N LEU A 422 -20.14 18.72 5.41
CA LEU A 422 -20.61 18.25 6.71
C LEU A 422 -19.49 17.58 7.50
N LEU A 423 -18.61 16.83 6.84
CA LEU A 423 -17.46 16.18 7.46
C LEU A 423 -16.42 17.18 7.94
N ASP A 424 -16.12 18.21 7.14
CA ASP A 424 -15.21 19.30 7.52
C ASP A 424 -15.67 19.94 8.83
N ASN A 425 -16.96 20.30 8.90
CA ASN A 425 -17.54 20.95 10.07
C ASN A 425 -17.59 20.03 11.29
N LEU A 426 -17.94 18.75 11.10
CA LEU A 426 -17.91 17.76 12.19
C LEU A 426 -16.50 17.57 12.72
N GLY A 427 -15.50 17.40 11.83
CA GLY A 427 -14.10 17.25 12.22
C GLY A 427 -13.60 18.43 13.05
N LEU A 428 -13.80 19.65 12.55
CA LEU A 428 -13.47 20.87 13.28
C LEU A 428 -14.18 20.96 14.64
N PHE A 429 -15.47 20.65 14.68
CA PHE A 429 -16.24 20.65 15.92
C PHE A 429 -15.70 19.64 16.94
N PHE A 430 -15.35 18.42 16.52
CA PHE A 430 -14.77 17.41 17.40
C PHE A 430 -13.42 17.82 17.96
N GLN A 431 -12.53 18.35 17.11
CA GLN A 431 -11.18 18.73 17.54
C GLN A 431 -11.20 19.94 18.48
N ILE A 432 -11.85 21.04 18.08
CA ILE A 432 -11.92 22.26 18.89
C ILE A 432 -12.57 21.98 20.24
N ARG A 433 -13.56 21.08 20.26
CA ARG A 433 -14.20 20.64 21.50
C ARG A 433 -13.25 19.81 22.39
N ASP A 434 -12.40 18.95 21.82
CA ASP A 434 -11.40 18.20 22.61
C ASP A 434 -10.34 19.15 23.19
N ASP A 435 -9.84 20.09 22.39
CA ASP A 435 -8.91 21.15 22.80
C ASP A 435 -9.47 22.01 23.95
N TYR A 436 -10.74 22.44 23.83
CA TYR A 436 -11.42 23.17 24.90
C TYR A 436 -11.57 22.32 26.17
N ALA A 437 -11.98 21.06 26.01
CA ALA A 437 -12.21 20.15 27.12
C ALA A 437 -10.92 19.81 27.88
N ASN A 438 -9.77 19.73 27.19
CA ASN A 438 -8.47 19.48 27.79
C ASN A 438 -8.08 20.56 28.82
N LEU A 439 -8.38 21.82 28.50
CA LEU A 439 -8.00 22.98 29.32
C LEU A 439 -9.05 23.37 30.37
N SER A 440 -10.34 23.20 30.07
CA SER A 440 -11.44 23.77 30.88
C SER A 440 -12.14 22.76 31.81
N LEU A 441 -12.14 21.46 31.50
CA LEU A 441 -13.04 20.51 32.17
C LEU A 441 -12.35 19.57 33.17
N ASN A 442 -12.78 19.65 34.42
CA ASN A 442 -12.32 18.80 35.52
C ASN A 442 -12.55 17.29 35.29
N GLU A 443 -13.58 16.90 34.53
CA GLU A 443 -13.82 15.49 34.18
C GLU A 443 -12.77 14.94 33.21
N TYR A 444 -12.23 15.78 32.32
CA TYR A 444 -11.15 15.41 31.40
C TYR A 444 -9.83 15.23 32.15
N SER A 445 -9.62 16.00 33.22
CA SER A 445 -8.43 15.88 34.07
C SER A 445 -8.28 14.50 34.74
N LYS A 446 -9.38 13.76 34.91
CA LYS A 446 -9.35 12.38 35.45
C LYS A 446 -8.93 11.32 34.43
N ASN A 447 -9.09 11.61 33.13
CA ASN A 447 -8.88 10.63 32.05
C ASN A 447 -7.54 10.78 31.33
N LYS A 448 -7.05 12.01 31.22
CA LYS A 448 -5.80 12.38 30.53
C LYS A 448 -4.82 12.99 31.53
N GLY A 449 -5.27 14.00 32.27
CA GLY A 449 -4.47 14.73 33.25
C GLY A 449 -4.88 16.20 33.21
N PHE A 450 -4.51 17.00 34.21
CA PHE A 450 -4.85 18.43 34.18
C PHE A 450 -4.03 19.13 33.09
N ALA A 451 -4.72 19.74 32.11
CA ALA A 451 -4.16 20.50 30.99
C ALA A 451 -2.95 19.81 30.35
N GLU A 452 -3.15 18.60 29.82
CA GLU A 452 -2.07 17.84 29.17
C GLU A 452 -1.53 18.54 27.93
N ASP A 453 -2.35 19.29 27.19
CA ASP A 453 -1.92 20.03 26.00
C ASP A 453 -0.78 21.02 26.33
N LEU A 454 -0.76 21.57 27.56
CA LEU A 454 0.33 22.44 28.03
C LEU A 454 1.62 21.68 28.34
N THR A 455 1.49 20.43 28.77
CA THR A 455 2.63 19.52 29.03
C THR A 455 3.24 19.09 27.71
N GLU A 456 2.38 18.79 26.74
CA GLU A 456 2.78 18.46 25.38
C GLU A 456 3.44 19.68 24.70
N GLY A 457 2.97 20.89 25.01
CA GLY A 457 3.36 22.12 24.33
C GLY A 457 2.55 22.38 23.05
N LYS A 458 1.39 21.74 22.93
CA LYS A 458 0.51 21.79 21.76
C LYS A 458 -0.09 23.17 21.56
N PHE A 459 -0.23 23.58 20.31
CA PHE A 459 -0.96 24.79 19.92
C PHE A 459 -2.44 24.46 19.71
N SER A 460 -3.17 24.25 20.81
CA SER A 460 -4.61 23.99 20.75
C SER A 460 -5.41 25.26 20.41
N PHE A 461 -6.66 25.12 19.96
CA PHE A 461 -7.46 26.24 19.46
C PHE A 461 -7.55 27.45 20.42
N PRO A 462 -7.84 27.28 21.73
CA PRO A 462 -7.87 28.40 22.68
C PRO A 462 -6.49 29.06 22.86
N ILE A 463 -5.41 28.28 22.76
CA ILE A 463 -4.03 28.75 22.90
C ILE A 463 -3.63 29.61 21.69
N ILE A 464 -3.95 29.15 20.48
CA ILE A 464 -3.68 29.90 19.24
C ILE A 464 -4.36 31.27 19.29
N HIS A 465 -5.64 31.31 19.66
CA HIS A 465 -6.36 32.57 19.81
C HIS A 465 -5.69 33.48 20.84
N SER A 466 -5.41 32.95 22.04
CA SER A 466 -4.77 33.72 23.12
C SER A 466 -3.42 34.35 22.70
N LEU A 467 -2.58 33.57 21.99
CA LEU A 467 -1.28 34.04 21.48
C LEU A 467 -1.37 35.13 20.40
N ASN A 468 -2.52 35.29 19.76
CA ASN A 468 -2.74 36.29 18.72
C ASN A 468 -3.27 37.62 19.28
N ILE A 469 -3.89 37.62 20.46
CA ILE A 469 -4.56 38.81 21.02
C ILE A 469 -3.96 39.34 22.32
N ASP A 470 -3.20 38.53 23.09
CA ASP A 470 -2.75 38.89 24.43
C ASP A 470 -1.33 39.53 24.45
N LYS A 471 -1.17 40.55 25.29
CA LYS A 471 0.12 41.15 25.67
C LYS A 471 1.01 40.16 26.44
N ASN A 472 0.46 39.12 27.04
CA ASN A 472 1.18 38.04 27.73
C ASN A 472 1.66 36.91 26.80
N LYS A 473 1.60 37.08 25.48
CA LYS A 473 2.08 36.10 24.48
C LYS A 473 3.42 35.45 24.85
N SER A 474 4.38 36.24 25.33
CA SER A 474 5.71 35.74 25.71
C SER A 474 5.67 34.75 26.88
N LYS A 475 4.77 34.96 27.86
CA LYS A 475 4.61 34.07 29.01
C LYS A 475 4.00 32.74 28.59
N ILE A 476 2.89 32.76 27.86
CA ILE A 476 2.22 31.56 27.38
C ILE A 476 3.17 30.74 26.50
N MET A 477 3.87 31.39 25.57
CA MET A 477 4.86 30.73 24.71
C MET A 477 6.01 30.09 25.52
N ASN A 478 6.51 30.76 26.57
CA ASN A 478 7.56 30.19 27.41
C ASN A 478 7.06 29.00 28.23
N ILE A 479 5.80 29.01 28.69
CA ILE A 479 5.20 27.88 29.41
C ILE A 479 5.08 26.66 28.48
N LEU A 480 4.59 26.85 27.25
CA LEU A 480 4.53 25.77 26.25
C LEU A 480 5.91 25.20 25.94
N ARG A 481 6.93 26.06 25.83
CA ARG A 481 8.32 25.65 25.61
C ARG A 481 8.88 24.78 26.73
N GLN A 482 8.46 25.02 27.96
CA GLN A 482 8.93 24.28 29.12
C GLN A 482 8.37 22.86 29.20
N ARG A 483 7.24 22.57 28.53
CA ARG A 483 6.56 21.27 28.61
C ARG A 483 6.36 20.82 30.07
N THR A 484 5.88 21.77 30.88
CA THR A 484 5.88 21.64 32.34
C THR A 484 4.85 20.63 32.83
N GLU A 485 5.23 19.83 33.83
CA GLU A 485 4.31 18.98 34.57
C GLU A 485 3.75 19.66 35.82
N ASP A 486 4.24 20.85 36.17
CA ASP A 486 3.85 21.60 37.35
C ASP A 486 2.41 22.10 37.25
N ILE A 487 1.57 21.68 38.20
CA ILE A 487 0.14 21.96 38.21
C ILE A 487 -0.13 23.47 38.41
N ASP A 488 0.67 24.16 39.20
CA ASP A 488 0.47 25.57 39.49
C ASP A 488 0.84 26.44 38.28
N VAL A 489 1.90 26.06 37.55
CA VAL A 489 2.24 26.69 36.27
C VAL A 489 1.13 26.47 35.23
N LYS A 490 0.56 25.26 35.16
CA LYS A 490 -0.57 24.98 34.26
C LYS A 490 -1.81 25.80 34.62
N LYS A 491 -2.20 25.85 35.90
CA LYS A 491 -3.33 26.68 36.36
C LYS A 491 -3.13 28.15 36.02
N TYR A 492 -1.92 28.66 36.23
CA TYR A 492 -1.58 30.03 35.86
C TYR A 492 -1.73 30.27 34.36
N CYS A 493 -1.26 29.35 33.51
CA CYS A 493 -1.42 29.46 32.06
C CYS A 493 -2.89 29.41 31.62
N VAL A 494 -3.70 28.51 32.22
CA VAL A 494 -5.14 28.43 31.95
C VAL A 494 -5.84 29.74 32.33
N GLN A 495 -5.48 30.35 33.46
CA GLN A 495 -6.03 31.66 33.84
C GLN A 495 -5.66 32.76 32.84
N LEU A 496 -4.43 32.79 32.32
CA LEU A 496 -4.05 33.75 31.28
C LEU A 496 -4.88 33.58 30.00
N ILE A 497 -5.14 32.33 29.61
CA ILE A 497 -5.98 32.01 28.44
C ILE A 497 -7.43 32.45 28.69
N GLU A 498 -7.96 32.23 29.89
CA GLU A 498 -9.29 32.67 30.30
C GLU A 498 -9.42 34.19 30.31
N ASP A 499 -8.48 34.89 30.94
CA ASP A 499 -8.45 36.37 31.03
C ASP A 499 -8.36 37.03 29.66
N SER A 500 -7.78 36.35 28.66
CA SER A 500 -7.75 36.83 27.27
C SER A 500 -9.09 36.71 26.54
N GLY A 501 -10.11 36.08 27.14
CA GLY A 501 -11.41 35.82 26.51
C GLY A 501 -11.38 34.68 25.48
N SER A 502 -10.32 33.86 25.48
CA SER A 502 -10.13 32.80 24.49
C SER A 502 -11.10 31.62 24.66
N PHE A 503 -11.54 31.34 25.89
CA PHE A 503 -12.58 30.34 26.14
C PHE A 503 -13.94 30.78 25.61
N ASP A 504 -14.35 32.03 25.85
CA ASP A 504 -15.59 32.59 25.30
C ASP A 504 -15.58 32.59 23.77
N TYR A 505 -14.44 32.96 23.16
CA TYR A 505 -14.24 32.88 21.72
C TYR A 505 -14.40 31.44 21.21
N THR A 506 -13.78 30.47 21.87
CA THR A 506 -13.86 29.05 21.50
C THR A 506 -15.30 28.54 21.57
N ILE A 507 -16.04 28.86 22.63
CA ILE A 507 -17.46 28.50 22.77
C ILE A 507 -18.30 29.12 21.65
N LYS A 508 -18.04 30.39 21.31
CA LYS A 508 -18.74 31.07 20.20
C LYS A 508 -18.50 30.37 18.86
N VAL A 509 -17.26 29.97 18.57
CA VAL A 509 -16.91 29.22 17.35
C VAL A 509 -17.58 27.85 17.34
N LEU A 510 -17.61 27.13 18.47
CA LEU A 510 -18.29 25.84 18.57
C LEU A 510 -19.80 25.94 18.32
N LYS A 511 -20.47 26.99 18.83
CA LYS A 511 -21.90 27.26 18.58
C LYS A 511 -22.18 27.60 17.12
N GLU A 512 -21.29 28.31 16.46
CA GLU A 512 -21.41 28.61 15.02
C GLU A 512 -21.22 27.34 14.17
N LEU A 513 -20.21 26.51 14.49
CA LEU A 513 -20.01 25.21 13.83
C LEU A 513 -21.21 24.27 14.04
N GLU A 514 -21.76 24.21 15.24
CA GLU A 514 -22.98 23.44 15.54
C GLU A 514 -24.14 23.87 14.64
N LYS A 515 -24.38 25.19 14.52
CA LYS A 515 -25.43 25.72 13.64
C LYS A 515 -25.19 25.32 12.18
N GLN A 516 -23.97 25.44 11.68
CA GLN A 516 -23.62 25.05 10.31
C GLN A 516 -23.77 23.54 10.07
N ILE A 517 -23.46 22.70 11.07
CA ILE A 517 -23.67 21.26 11.02
C ILE A 517 -25.17 20.95 10.91
N ILE A 518 -26.01 21.58 11.73
CA ILE A 518 -27.47 21.39 11.69
C ILE A 518 -28.04 21.83 10.34
N GLU A 519 -27.65 23.00 9.83
CA GLU A 519 -28.07 23.47 8.50
C GLU A 519 -27.64 22.50 7.38
N ASN A 520 -26.43 21.94 7.45
CA ASN A 520 -25.97 20.95 6.47
C ASN A 520 -26.76 19.63 6.56
N ILE A 521 -27.10 19.18 7.77
CA ILE A 521 -27.96 18.00 7.98
C ILE A 521 -29.34 18.22 7.35
N GLU A 522 -29.95 19.39 7.56
CA GLU A 522 -31.24 19.75 6.98
C GLU A 522 -31.20 19.80 5.45
N LYS A 523 -30.15 20.41 4.87
CA LYS A 523 -29.93 20.45 3.41
C LYS A 523 -29.82 19.05 2.78
N LEU A 524 -29.29 18.08 3.53
CA LEU A 524 -29.16 16.68 3.09
C LEU A 524 -30.43 15.84 3.33
N GLY A 525 -31.55 16.47 3.71
CA GLY A 525 -32.83 15.79 3.91
C GLY A 525 -33.08 15.31 5.35
N GLY A 526 -32.26 15.76 6.31
CA GLY A 526 -32.40 15.44 7.74
C GLY A 526 -31.78 14.10 8.13
N ASN A 527 -31.36 13.99 9.39
CA ASN A 527 -30.82 12.77 9.98
C ASN A 527 -30.99 12.77 11.51
N PRO A 528 -32.02 12.10 12.05
CA PRO A 528 -32.30 12.11 13.48
C PRO A 528 -31.16 11.53 14.34
N LEU A 529 -30.44 10.54 13.81
CA LEU A 529 -29.32 9.91 14.53
C LEU A 529 -28.14 10.87 14.66
N LEU A 530 -27.79 11.56 13.58
CA LEU A 530 -26.69 12.52 13.59
C LEU A 530 -27.04 13.76 14.42
N LEU A 531 -28.29 14.26 14.31
CA LEU A 531 -28.78 15.37 15.13
C LEU A 531 -28.75 15.04 16.62
N GLY A 532 -29.18 13.83 16.99
CA GLY A 532 -29.12 13.35 18.37
C GLY A 532 -27.68 13.30 18.91
N LEU A 533 -26.72 12.88 18.10
CA LEU A 533 -25.31 12.85 18.48
C LEU A 533 -24.71 14.24 18.65
N VAL A 534 -24.99 15.17 17.73
CA VAL A 534 -24.53 16.57 17.83
C VAL A 534 -25.08 17.20 19.11
N ASN A 535 -26.38 17.05 19.36
CA ASN A 535 -27.02 17.55 20.58
C ASN A 535 -26.42 16.94 21.87
N GLU A 536 -26.03 15.65 21.87
CA GLU A 536 -25.35 15.01 23.00
C GLU A 536 -23.99 15.68 23.28
N LEU A 537 -23.25 16.01 22.23
CA LEU A 537 -21.90 16.58 22.33
C LEU A 537 -21.91 18.07 22.72
N SER A 538 -22.94 18.80 22.30
CA SER A 538 -23.12 20.24 22.60
C SER A 538 -23.60 20.52 24.02
N LYS A 539 -24.05 19.51 24.79
CA LYS A 539 -24.46 19.70 26.20
C LYS A 539 -23.37 20.30 27.09
N MET A 540 -22.11 20.20 26.69
CA MET A 540 -20.98 20.80 27.41
C MET A 540 -20.76 22.29 27.12
N LEU A 541 -21.50 22.87 26.16
CA LEU A 541 -21.40 24.28 25.74
C LEU A 541 -22.44 25.19 26.43
N ASN A 542 -23.27 24.59 27.28
CA ASN A 542 -24.32 25.19 28.09
C ASN A 542 -24.03 24.89 29.55
#